data_AF-A0A7S3H888-F1
#
_entry.id   AF-A0A7S3H888-F1
#
_cell.length_a   1.000
_cell.length_b   1.000
_cell.length_c   1.000
_cell.angle_alpha   90.00
_cell.angle_beta   90.00
_cell.angle_gamma   90.00
#
_symmetry.space_group_name_H-M   'P 1'
#
loop_
_entity.id
_entity.type
_entity.pdbx_description
1 polymer ?
#
loop_
_entity_poly.entity_id
_entity_poly.type
_entity_poly.pdbx_seq_one_letter_code
_entity_poly.pdbx_strand_id
1 'polypeptide(L)'
;THVLCSVDDVRMVLKQVHRALKPGGTYHFMEHVAAPEGSSLEGWQQFVAPAFFVVGNGCKFKTLWDDLSPNTGLKGFDVELNFVDASEQVPFSIIAPHVKGIAAKL
;
A
#
# COMPACT_ATOMS: atom_id res chain seq x y z
N THR A 1 4.40 5.23 -6.49
CA THR A 1 3.65 4.12 -7.11
C THR A 1 2.32 3.95 -6.40
N HIS A 2 1.40 3.24 -7.03
CA HIS A 2 0.07 2.88 -6.50
C HIS A 2 -0.30 1.49 -7.05
N VAL A 3 0.59 0.53 -6.83
CA VAL A 3 0.52 -0.82 -7.42
C VAL A 3 0.91 -1.94 -6.47
N LEU A 4 1.48 -1.66 -5.29
CA LEU A 4 1.80 -2.71 -4.32
C LEU A 4 0.53 -3.40 -3.79
N CYS A 5 -0.61 -2.72 -3.76
CA CYS A 5 -1.90 -3.32 -3.44
C CYS A 5 -2.39 -4.38 -4.45
N SER A 6 -1.87 -4.39 -5.69
CA SER A 6 -2.28 -5.33 -6.75
C SER A 6 -1.31 -6.49 -6.99
N VAL A 7 -0.10 -6.46 -6.41
CA VAL A 7 0.88 -7.55 -6.56
C VAL A 7 0.69 -8.61 -5.48
N ASP A 8 0.98 -9.87 -5.80
CA ASP A 8 0.84 -10.96 -4.83
C ASP A 8 1.95 -10.98 -3.77
N ASP A 9 3.20 -10.66 -4.15
CA ASP A 9 4.35 -10.60 -3.25
C ASP A 9 4.94 -9.19 -3.20
N VAL A 10 4.49 -8.41 -2.22
CA VAL A 10 4.95 -7.03 -2.00
C VAL A 10 6.44 -6.98 -1.66
N ARG A 11 6.92 -7.92 -0.83
CA ARG A 11 8.32 -7.94 -0.36
C ARG A 11 9.29 -8.21 -1.50
N MET A 12 8.93 -9.11 -2.42
CA MET A 12 9.70 -9.36 -3.63
C MET A 12 9.80 -8.10 -4.50
N VAL A 13 8.69 -7.37 -4.68
CA VAL A 13 8.68 -6.11 -5.44
C VAL A 13 9.56 -5.06 -4.77
N LEU A 14 9.45 -4.88 -3.45
CA LEU A 14 10.27 -3.92 -2.70
C LEU A 14 11.78 -4.27 -2.77
N LYS A 15 12.14 -5.55 -2.81
CA LYS A 15 13.51 -5.99 -3.08
C LYS A 15 14.00 -5.54 -4.47
N GLN A 16 13.14 -5.56 -5.49
CA GLN A 16 13.49 -5.04 -6.81
C GLN A 16 13.60 -3.52 -6.83
N VAL A 17 12.76 -2.80 -6.07
CA VAL A 17 12.90 -1.36 -5.87
C VAL A 17 14.27 -1.04 -5.25
N HIS A 18 14.64 -1.75 -4.18
CA HIS A 18 15.96 -1.59 -3.57
C HIS A 18 17.10 -1.85 -4.56
N ARG A 19 17.00 -2.90 -5.39
CA ARG A 19 18.01 -3.21 -6.42
C ARG A 19 18.12 -2.11 -7.48
N ALA A 20 17.00 -1.53 -7.89
CA ALA A 20 16.95 -0.52 -8.96
C ALA A 20 17.45 0.86 -8.52
N LEU A 21 17.28 1.22 -7.24
CA LEU A 21 17.70 2.51 -6.72
C LEU A 21 19.22 2.59 -6.49
N LYS A 22 19.79 3.74 -6.82
CA LYS A 22 21.13 4.13 -6.36
C LYS A 22 21.09 4.41 -4.84
N PRO A 23 22.22 4.30 -4.12
CA PRO A 23 22.31 4.78 -2.74
C PRO A 23 21.85 6.24 -2.63
N GLY A 24 21.05 6.56 -1.61
CA GLY A 24 20.39 7.86 -1.43
C GLY A 24 19.19 8.13 -2.34
N GLY A 25 18.87 7.23 -3.28
CA GLY A 25 17.67 7.33 -4.10
C GLY A 25 16.40 7.08 -3.29
N THR A 26 15.32 7.79 -3.63
CA THR A 26 14.05 7.70 -2.89
C THR A 26 12.96 6.99 -3.70
N TYR A 27 12.17 6.18 -3.00
CA TYR A 27 10.95 5.55 -3.51
C TYR A 27 9.74 6.18 -2.85
N HIS A 28 8.87 6.77 -3.66
CA HIS A 28 7.63 7.41 -3.22
C HIS A 28 6.45 6.53 -3.60
N PHE A 29 5.59 6.22 -2.64
CA PHE A 29 4.43 5.36 -2.86
C PHE A 29 3.22 5.80 -2.06
N MET A 30 2.07 5.40 -2.55
CA MET A 30 0.77 5.53 -1.91
C MET A 30 -0.01 4.29 -2.32
N GLU A 31 -0.66 3.60 -1.41
CA GLU A 31 -1.27 2.30 -1.69
C GLU A 31 -2.61 2.20 -0.97
N HIS A 32 -3.61 1.61 -1.62
CA HIS A 32 -4.85 1.25 -0.95
C HIS A 32 -4.58 0.23 0.15
N VAL A 33 -5.23 0.40 1.30
CA VAL A 33 -5.16 -0.55 2.40
C VAL A 33 -6.54 -0.98 2.85
N ALA A 34 -6.59 -2.12 3.55
CA ALA A 34 -7.78 -2.47 4.30
C ALA A 34 -8.06 -1.41 5.36
N ALA A 35 -9.34 -1.11 5.57
CA ALA A 35 -9.82 -0.36 6.70
C ALA A 35 -9.48 -1.09 8.02
N PRO A 36 -9.51 -0.39 9.18
CA PRO A 36 -9.23 -1.02 10.46
C PRO A 36 -10.08 -2.27 10.68
N GLU A 37 -9.46 -3.32 11.23
CA GLU A 37 -10.10 -4.59 11.52
C GLU A 37 -11.34 -4.40 12.42
N GLY A 38 -12.45 -5.01 12.03
CA GLY A 38 -13.75 -4.90 12.73
C GLY A 38 -14.53 -3.62 12.43
N SER A 39 -14.03 -2.74 11.56
CA SER A 39 -14.80 -1.56 11.11
C SER A 39 -15.90 -1.97 10.12
N SER A 40 -17.00 -1.21 10.09
CA SER A 40 -18.05 -1.40 9.08
C SER A 40 -17.53 -1.23 7.65
N LEU A 41 -16.53 -0.37 7.47
CA LEU A 41 -15.88 -0.13 6.19
C LEU A 41 -15.11 -1.36 5.69
N GLU A 42 -14.44 -2.11 6.59
CA GLU A 42 -13.76 -3.35 6.23
C GLU A 42 -14.77 -4.37 5.65
N GLY A 43 -15.96 -4.49 6.26
CA GLY A 43 -17.02 -5.35 5.75
C GLY A 43 -17.48 -4.96 4.33
N TRP A 44 -17.62 -3.65 4.08
CA TRP A 44 -17.94 -3.15 2.74
C TRP A 44 -16.80 -3.39 1.74
N GLN A 45 -15.55 -3.20 2.14
CA GLN A 45 -14.38 -3.49 1.31
C GLN A 45 -14.33 -4.97 0.91
N GLN A 46 -14.59 -5.89 1.84
CA GLN A 46 -14.62 -7.32 1.56
C GLN A 46 -15.78 -7.69 0.62
N PHE A 47 -16.96 -7.08 0.80
CA PHE A 47 -18.12 -7.31 -0.07
C PHE A 47 -17.85 -6.92 -1.53
N VAL A 48 -17.20 -5.78 -1.75
CA VAL A 48 -16.92 -5.27 -3.12
C VAL A 48 -15.60 -5.78 -3.71
N ALA A 49 -14.76 -6.45 -2.92
CA ALA A 49 -13.43 -6.88 -3.32
C ALA A 49 -13.37 -7.68 -4.64
N PRO A 50 -14.28 -8.62 -4.95
CA PRO A 50 -14.22 -9.35 -6.22
C PRO A 50 -14.44 -8.46 -7.44
N ALA A 51 -15.39 -7.52 -7.35
CA ALA A 51 -15.64 -6.56 -8.42
C ALA A 51 -14.46 -5.58 -8.53
N PHE A 52 -13.96 -5.09 -7.39
CA PHE A 52 -12.84 -4.16 -7.34
C PHE A 52 -11.54 -4.77 -7.84
N PHE A 53 -11.32 -6.08 -7.65
CA PHE A 53 -10.18 -6.78 -8.23
C PHE A 53 -10.17 -6.69 -9.76
N VAL A 54 -11.34 -6.79 -10.40
CA VAL A 54 -11.45 -6.71 -11.87
C VAL A 54 -11.29 -5.27 -12.35
N VAL A 55 -12.02 -4.31 -11.78
CA VAL A 55 -12.00 -2.91 -12.26
C VAL A 55 -10.78 -2.13 -11.78
N GLY A 56 -10.20 -2.52 -10.65
CA GLY A 56 -9.03 -1.92 -10.01
C GLY A 56 -7.72 -2.57 -10.43
N ASN A 57 -7.66 -3.20 -11.62
CA ASN A 57 -6.44 -3.80 -12.19
C ASN A 57 -5.71 -4.75 -11.24
N GLY A 58 -6.45 -5.62 -10.56
CA GLY A 58 -5.90 -6.62 -9.62
C GLY A 58 -5.74 -6.12 -8.19
N CYS A 59 -6.17 -4.89 -7.86
CA CYS A 59 -6.08 -4.36 -6.50
C CYS A 59 -6.83 -5.23 -5.49
N LYS A 60 -6.20 -5.46 -4.34
CA LYS A 60 -6.79 -6.14 -3.18
C LYS A 60 -6.67 -5.21 -1.98
N PHE A 61 -7.72 -5.10 -1.17
CA PHE A 61 -7.64 -4.41 0.13
C PHE A 61 -6.80 -5.27 1.07
N LYS A 62 -5.57 -4.83 1.35
CA LYS A 62 -4.57 -5.56 2.14
C LYS A 62 -4.12 -4.75 3.34
N THR A 63 -3.74 -5.43 4.41
CA THR A 63 -2.92 -4.84 5.47
C THR A 63 -1.47 -4.85 5.02
N LEU A 64 -0.90 -3.66 4.74
CA LEU A 64 0.45 -3.53 4.17
C LEU A 64 1.52 -3.11 5.19
N TRP A 65 1.15 -2.82 6.43
CA TRP A 65 2.07 -2.31 7.46
C TRP A 65 3.31 -3.20 7.66
N ASP A 66 3.08 -4.51 7.76
CA ASP A 66 4.14 -5.50 7.93
C ASP A 66 5.00 -5.68 6.69
N ASP A 67 4.50 -5.40 5.49
CA ASP A 67 5.32 -5.46 4.27
C ASP A 67 6.14 -4.19 4.08
N LEU A 68 5.59 -3.04 4.51
CA LEU A 68 6.21 -1.73 4.38
C LEU A 68 7.12 -1.38 5.57
N SER A 69 7.30 -2.26 6.55
CA SER A 69 8.17 -1.96 7.69
C SER A 69 9.67 -1.97 7.29
N PRO A 70 10.51 -1.15 7.94
CA PRO A 70 11.97 -1.22 7.79
C PRO A 70 12.59 -2.56 8.22
N ASN A 71 11.87 -3.37 9.00
CA ASN A 71 12.36 -4.66 9.48
C ASN A 71 12.06 -5.82 8.50
N THR A 72 11.27 -5.56 7.46
CA THR A 72 10.75 -6.58 6.54
C THR A 72 10.96 -6.17 5.08
N GLY A 73 9.95 -5.70 4.37
CA GLY A 73 10.01 -5.42 2.93
C GLY A 73 10.77 -4.14 2.59
N LEU A 74 10.79 -3.14 3.48
CA LEU A 74 11.61 -1.93 3.33
C LEU A 74 12.95 -2.02 4.09
N LYS A 75 13.47 -3.24 4.30
CA LYS A 75 14.81 -3.41 4.86
C LYS A 75 15.87 -2.75 3.98
N GLY A 76 16.75 -1.95 4.60
CA GLY A 76 17.78 -1.18 3.91
C GLY A 76 17.31 0.19 3.43
N PHE A 77 16.14 0.64 3.86
CA PHE A 77 15.66 2.00 3.66
C PHE A 77 15.52 2.75 4.98
N ASP A 78 15.72 4.07 4.93
CA ASP A 78 15.15 5.01 5.88
C ASP A 78 13.71 5.35 5.40
N VAL A 79 12.72 5.22 6.27
CA VAL A 79 11.31 5.17 5.86
C VAL A 79 10.45 6.12 6.67
N GLU A 80 9.70 6.97 5.96
CA GLU A 80 8.58 7.74 6.49
C GLU A 80 7.27 7.12 6.00
N LEU A 81 6.37 6.73 6.92
CA LEU A 81 5.05 6.18 6.61
C LEU A 81 3.94 6.99 7.26
N ASN A 82 2.85 7.19 6.54
CA ASN A 82 1.68 7.88 7.03
C ASN A 82 0.40 7.18 6.54
N PHE A 83 -0.56 6.99 7.44
CA PHE A 83 -1.92 6.68 7.04
C PHE A 83 -2.58 7.92 6.43
N VAL A 84 -3.40 7.72 5.40
CA VAL A 84 -4.19 8.76 4.75
C VAL A 84 -5.60 8.24 4.56
N ASP A 85 -6.56 8.97 5.10
CA ASP A 85 -7.96 8.81 4.75
C ASP A 85 -8.29 9.80 3.63
N ALA A 86 -8.56 9.29 2.44
CA ALA A 86 -8.86 10.10 1.26
C ALA A 86 -10.37 10.37 1.08
N SER A 87 -11.20 10.12 2.09
CA SER A 87 -12.68 10.20 1.99
C SER A 87 -13.20 11.58 1.65
N GLU A 88 -12.44 12.64 1.92
CA GLU A 88 -12.77 14.01 1.52
C GLU A 88 -12.55 14.25 0.01
N GLN A 89 -11.69 13.48 -0.64
CA GLN A 89 -11.30 13.67 -2.04
C GLN A 89 -11.95 12.66 -3.00
N VAL A 90 -12.44 11.52 -2.50
CA VAL A 90 -13.10 10.51 -3.32
C VAL A 90 -14.53 10.22 -2.84
N PRO A 91 -15.53 10.22 -3.74
CA PRO A 91 -16.93 9.94 -3.38
C PRO A 91 -17.15 8.47 -2.95
N PHE A 92 -16.15 7.59 -3.15
CA PHE A 92 -16.21 6.18 -2.82
C PHE A 92 -15.37 5.87 -1.57
N SER A 93 -16.02 5.89 -0.40
CA SER A 93 -15.36 5.67 0.90
C SER A 93 -14.61 4.32 1.00
N ILE A 94 -15.01 3.30 0.23
CA ILE A 94 -14.37 1.96 0.22
C ILE A 94 -12.90 1.96 -0.19
N ILE A 95 -12.46 2.92 -1.02
CA ILE A 95 -11.06 3.04 -1.46
C ILE A 95 -10.32 4.17 -0.75
N ALA A 96 -10.97 4.87 0.18
CA ALA A 96 -10.38 6.00 0.89
C ALA A 96 -9.15 5.65 1.74
N PRO A 97 -9.10 4.50 2.44
CA PRO A 97 -7.94 4.16 3.27
C PRO A 97 -6.69 3.91 2.43
N HIS A 98 -5.65 4.69 2.71
CA HIS A 98 -4.34 4.55 2.07
C HIS A 98 -3.21 4.58 3.10
N VAL A 99 -2.09 3.97 2.71
CA VAL A 99 -0.78 4.26 3.30
C VAL A 99 0.05 5.00 2.27
N LYS A 100 0.72 6.09 2.65
CA LYS A 100 1.73 6.75 1.82
C LYS A 100 3.08 6.70 2.51
N GLY A 101 4.14 6.66 1.73
CA GLY A 101 5.49 6.72 2.28
C GLY A 101 6.57 7.15 1.31
N ILE A 102 7.68 7.55 1.93
CA ILE A 102 8.95 7.86 1.25
C ILE A 102 10.00 6.94 1.87
N ALA A 103 10.68 6.16 1.02
CA ALA A 103 11.74 5.25 1.44
C ALA A 103 13.06 5.65 0.76
N ALA A 104 14.03 6.12 1.52
CA ALA A 104 15.37 6.50 1.03
C ALA A 104 16.33 5.32 1.20
N LYS A 105 16.98 4.90 0.12
CA LYS A 105 17.92 3.76 0.17
C LYS A 105 19.19 4.15 0.94
N LEU A 106 19.53 3.34 1.94
CA LEU A 106 20.76 3.46 2.73
C LEU A 106 22.01 3.04 1.93
#